data_AF-A0A968SL25-F1
#
_entry.id   AF-A0A968SL25-F1
#
_cell.length_a   1.000
_cell.length_b   1.000
_cell.length_c   1.000
_cell.angle_alpha   90.00
_cell.angle_beta   90.00
_cell.angle_gamma   90.00
#
_symmetry.space_group_name_H-M   'P 1'
#
loop_
_entity.id
_entity.type
_entity.pdbx_description
1 polymer ?
#
loop_
_entity_poly.entity_id
_entity_poly.type
_entity_poly.pdbx_seq_one_letter_code
_entity_poly.pdbx_strand_id
1 'polypeptide(L)'
;ANPNPLPNLPSPQSIFSFFLDPDDAQTFGNIDYMRTPKSVRKTFLGGKIEVVEEISAKEKRILAENGFVPPQPAASPPPESSVPTSSPTPSERRRSGSEMDMFRTMARDINRKG
;
A
#
# COMPACT_ATOMS: atom_id res chain seq x y z
N ALA A 1 -15.45 -48.02 -0.63
CA ALA A 1 -14.49 -47.51 -1.62
C ALA A 1 -14.61 -46.00 -1.63
N ASN A 2 -13.52 -45.29 -1.30
CA ASN A 2 -13.49 -43.83 -1.29
C ASN A 2 -13.21 -43.37 -2.73
N PRO A 3 -14.08 -42.60 -3.40
CA PRO A 3 -13.82 -42.19 -4.77
C PRO A 3 -12.64 -41.20 -4.79
N ASN A 4 -11.64 -41.50 -5.61
CA ASN A 4 -10.51 -40.60 -5.87
C ASN A 4 -11.04 -39.22 -6.33
N PRO A 5 -10.51 -38.10 -5.81
CA PRO A 5 -10.87 -36.80 -6.34
C PRO A 5 -10.40 -36.69 -7.79
N LEU A 6 -11.29 -36.18 -8.65
CA LEU A 6 -11.01 -35.95 -10.07
C LEU A 6 -9.80 -35.01 -10.25
N PRO A 7 -9.01 -35.17 -11.33
CA PRO A 7 -7.93 -34.24 -11.65
C PRO A 7 -8.51 -32.83 -11.85
N ASN A 8 -7.84 -31.84 -11.28
CA ASN A 8 -8.23 -30.43 -11.38
C ASN A 8 -8.19 -29.98 -12.85
N LEU A 9 -9.36 -29.93 -13.51
CA LEU A 9 -9.47 -29.43 -14.88
C LEU A 9 -9.34 -27.89 -14.86
N PRO A 10 -8.47 -27.30 -15.69
CA PRO A 10 -8.41 -25.85 -15.82
C PRO A 10 -9.75 -25.31 -16.33
N SER A 11 -10.24 -24.23 -15.73
CA SER A 11 -11.50 -23.57 -16.08
C SER A 11 -11.49 -23.03 -17.52
N PRO A 12 -12.64 -22.95 -18.20
CA PRO A 12 -12.72 -22.44 -19.56
C PRO A 12 -12.33 -20.96 -19.59
N GLN A 13 -11.20 -20.68 -20.25
CA GLN A 13 -10.62 -19.34 -20.33
C GLN A 13 -11.47 -18.42 -21.21
N SER A 14 -11.80 -17.24 -20.68
CA SER A 14 -12.40 -16.14 -21.44
C SER A 14 -11.46 -15.67 -22.54
N ILE A 15 -11.98 -15.67 -23.76
CA ILE A 15 -11.48 -15.11 -25.03
C ILE A 15 -10.39 -14.00 -24.85
N PHE A 16 -9.13 -14.39 -25.09
CA PHE A 16 -7.94 -13.58 -25.47
C PHE A 16 -7.52 -12.37 -24.62
N SER A 17 -7.52 -12.48 -23.30
CA SER A 17 -6.63 -11.62 -22.51
C SER A 17 -5.25 -12.27 -22.39
N PHE A 18 -4.25 -11.74 -23.09
CA PHE A 18 -2.85 -12.12 -22.93
C PHE A 18 -2.32 -11.54 -21.61
N PHE A 19 -2.59 -12.22 -20.50
CA PHE A 19 -1.94 -11.91 -19.24
C PHE A 19 -0.53 -12.48 -19.29
N LEU A 20 0.45 -11.63 -18.99
CA LEU A 20 1.77 -12.11 -18.66
C LEU A 20 1.71 -12.85 -17.33
N ASP A 21 2.52 -13.90 -17.21
CA ASP A 21 2.80 -14.45 -15.89
C ASP A 21 3.40 -13.34 -15.01
N PRO A 22 3.16 -13.35 -13.70
CA PRO A 22 3.58 -12.28 -12.79
C PRO A 22 5.09 -12.03 -12.79
N ASP A 23 5.89 -12.99 -13.28
CA ASP A 23 7.35 -12.90 -13.44
C ASP A 23 7.80 -12.58 -14.87
N ASP A 24 6.94 -12.79 -15.86
CA ASP A 24 7.20 -12.46 -17.26
C ASP A 24 6.92 -10.98 -17.57
N ALA A 25 6.24 -10.28 -16.67
CA ALA A 25 6.10 -8.83 -16.73
C ALA A 25 7.48 -8.17 -16.69
N GLN A 26 7.80 -7.35 -17.69
CA GLN A 26 9.09 -6.66 -17.79
C GLN A 26 9.27 -5.71 -16.59
N THR A 27 9.99 -6.17 -15.57
CA THR A 27 10.44 -5.32 -14.46
C THR A 27 11.89 -4.91 -14.73
N PHE A 28 12.20 -3.61 -14.61
CA PHE A 28 13.59 -3.14 -14.70
C PHE A 28 14.41 -3.45 -13.42
N GLY A 29 13.85 -4.22 -12.50
CA GLY A 29 14.44 -4.53 -11.19
C GLY A 29 14.88 -5.99 -11.07
N ASN A 30 15.67 -6.28 -10.04
CA ASN A 30 16.05 -7.66 -9.71
C ASN A 30 14.91 -8.34 -8.91
N ILE A 31 14.24 -9.32 -9.52
CA ILE A 31 13.09 -10.04 -8.92
C ILE A 31 13.49 -10.82 -7.67
N ASP A 32 14.66 -11.46 -7.67
CA ASP A 32 15.16 -12.19 -6.51
C ASP A 32 15.34 -11.25 -5.32
N TYR A 33 15.88 -10.06 -5.55
CA TYR A 33 15.99 -9.03 -4.51
C TYR A 33 14.61 -8.60 -3.99
N MET A 34 13.61 -8.46 -4.86
CA MET A 34 12.28 -8.04 -4.43
C MET A 34 11.59 -9.07 -3.54
N ARG A 35 11.79 -10.37 -3.85
CA ARG A 35 11.13 -11.49 -3.17
C ARG A 35 11.90 -12.03 -1.99
N THR A 36 13.22 -11.86 -1.94
CA THR A 36 14.05 -12.41 -0.87
C THR A 36 13.82 -11.61 0.42
N PRO A 37 13.23 -12.23 1.46
CA PRO A 37 13.11 -11.57 2.74
C PRO A 37 14.47 -11.50 3.45
N LYS A 38 14.69 -10.41 4.19
CA LYS A 38 15.85 -10.24 5.07
C LYS A 38 15.39 -10.03 6.51
N SER A 39 15.94 -10.82 7.42
CA SER A 39 15.73 -10.64 8.86
C SER A 39 16.56 -9.47 9.38
N VAL A 40 15.90 -8.49 10.01
CA VAL A 40 16.53 -7.33 10.65
C VAL A 40 16.18 -7.33 12.13
N ARG A 41 17.21 -7.27 12.99
CA ARG A 41 17.04 -7.12 14.44
C ARG A 41 17.21 -5.65 14.82
N LYS A 42 16.20 -5.08 15.46
CA LYS A 42 16.21 -3.71 15.98
C LYS A 42 16.13 -3.77 17.49
N THR A 43 17.06 -3.08 18.15
CA THR A 43 17.12 -2.96 19.60
C THR A 43 16.92 -1.50 19.98
N PHE A 44 15.90 -1.22 20.78
CA PHE A 44 15.57 0.13 21.24
C PHE A 44 15.82 0.26 22.75
N LEU A 45 15.93 1.51 23.22
CA LEU A 45 16.13 1.85 24.64
C LEU A 45 17.31 1.11 25.30
N GLY A 46 18.41 0.94 24.56
CA GLY A 46 19.60 0.24 25.06
C GLY A 46 19.41 -1.26 25.27
N GLY A 47 18.51 -1.90 24.52
CA GLY A 47 18.25 -3.35 24.57
C GLY A 47 17.03 -3.76 25.40
N LYS A 48 16.25 -2.80 25.91
CA LYS A 48 15.03 -3.10 26.69
C LYS A 48 13.85 -3.51 25.80
N ILE A 49 13.87 -3.09 24.54
CA ILE A 49 12.85 -3.45 23.54
C ILE A 49 13.58 -4.05 22.35
N GLU A 50 13.12 -5.21 21.92
CA GLU A 50 13.67 -5.91 20.76
C GLU A 50 12.56 -6.22 19.77
N VAL A 51 12.81 -5.89 18.51
CA VAL A 51 11.91 -6.17 17.39
C VAL A 51 12.70 -6.90 16.31
N VAL A 52 12.23 -8.09 15.95
CA VAL A 52 12.76 -8.86 14.82
C VAL A 52 11.76 -8.73 13.69
N GLU A 53 12.18 -8.11 12.61
CA GLU A 53 11.38 -7.88 11.41
C GLU A 53 11.96 -8.69 10.25
N GLU A 54 11.08 -9.14 9.38
CA GLU A 54 11.41 -9.73 8.09
C GLU A 54 10.98 -8.73 7.01
N ILE A 55 11.93 -8.25 6.22
CA ILE A 55 11.73 -7.17 5.27
C ILE A 55 12.15 -7.64 3.88
N SER A 56 11.23 -7.61 2.94
CA SER A 56 11.48 -7.73 1.50
C SER A 56 11.25 -6.37 0.82
N ALA A 57 11.51 -6.24 -0.48
CA ALA A 57 11.22 -4.97 -1.17
C ALA A 57 9.72 -4.70 -1.32
N LYS A 58 8.88 -5.74 -1.26
CA LYS A 58 7.43 -5.65 -1.43
C LYS A 58 6.67 -5.60 -0.10
N GLU A 59 7.15 -6.35 0.89
CA GLU A 59 6.40 -6.64 2.10
C GLU A 59 7.29 -6.60 3.34
N LYS A 60 6.67 -6.27 4.47
CA LYS A 60 7.30 -6.24 5.80
C LYS A 60 6.44 -7.01 6.79
N ARG A 61 7.07 -7.90 7.57
CA ARG A 61 6.43 -8.69 8.63
C ARG A 61 7.21 -8.59 9.94
N ILE A 62 6.51 -8.55 11.06
CA ILE A 62 7.11 -8.63 12.40
C ILE A 62 7.10 -10.10 12.83
N LEU A 63 8.27 -10.64 13.20
CA LEU A 63 8.44 -12.04 13.62
C LEU A 63 8.46 -12.19 15.14
N ALA A 64 9.07 -11.23 15.84
CA ALA A 64 9.11 -11.22 17.30
C ALA A 64 9.13 -9.78 17.82
N GLU A 65 8.39 -9.54 18.89
CA GLU A 65 8.17 -8.23 19.46
C GLU A 65 8.14 -8.33 20.98
N ASN A 66 9.16 -7.79 21.65
CA ASN A 66 9.23 -7.76 23.11
C ASN A 66 9.15 -6.31 23.60
N GLY A 67 8.05 -5.98 24.28
CA GLY A 67 7.84 -4.66 24.90
C GLY A 67 7.47 -3.53 23.92
N PHE A 68 7.22 -3.86 22.65
CA PHE A 68 6.68 -2.96 21.64
C PHE A 68 5.20 -3.36 21.42
N VAL A 69 4.35 -2.35 21.15
CA VAL A 69 2.98 -2.54 20.65
C VAL A 69 2.98 -1.86 19.29
N PRO A 70 2.80 -2.59 18.18
CA PRO A 70 2.90 -1.97 16.88
C PRO A 70 1.62 -1.14 16.68
N PRO A 71 1.72 0.09 16.12
CA PRO A 71 0.53 0.77 15.65
C PRO A 71 -0.16 -0.14 14.63
N GLN A 72 -1.42 -0.46 14.87
CA GLN A 72 -2.26 -1.23 13.96
C GLN A 72 -2.12 -0.63 12.55
N PRO A 73 -1.75 -1.42 11.53
CA PRO A 73 -1.62 -0.90 10.18
C PRO A 73 -2.97 -0.31 9.79
N ALA A 74 -3.00 1.00 9.54
CA ALA A 74 -4.15 1.63 8.91
C ALA A 74 -4.40 0.87 7.60
N ALA A 75 -5.63 0.41 7.39
CA ALA A 75 -6.03 -0.31 6.19
C ALA A 75 -5.50 0.45 4.97
N SER A 76 -4.71 -0.24 4.14
CA SER A 76 -4.26 0.28 2.86
C SER A 76 -5.47 0.80 2.09
N PRO A 77 -5.47 2.07 1.63
CA PRO A 77 -6.55 2.55 0.79
C PRO A 77 -6.67 1.64 -0.44
N PRO A 78 -7.89 1.36 -0.94
CA PRO A 78 -8.07 0.60 -2.15
C PRO A 78 -7.29 1.24 -3.30
N PRO A 79 -6.80 0.46 -4.29
CA PRO A 79 -6.10 1.02 -5.44
C PRO A 79 -7.03 2.03 -6.13
N GLU A 80 -6.69 3.31 -6.05
CA GLU A 80 -7.39 4.35 -6.79
C GLU A 80 -7.13 4.13 -8.28
N SER A 81 -8.19 3.78 -8.99
CA SER A 81 -8.21 3.75 -10.45
C SER A 81 -7.66 5.06 -11.00
N SER A 82 -6.65 4.97 -11.86
CA SER A 82 -6.08 6.09 -12.59
C SER A 82 -7.16 6.81 -13.39
N VAL A 83 -7.64 7.94 -12.89
CA VAL A 83 -8.45 8.88 -13.66
C VAL A 83 -7.55 9.53 -14.72
N PRO A 84 -7.94 9.52 -16.00
CA PRO A 84 -7.15 10.19 -17.03
C PRO A 84 -7.17 11.71 -16.77
N THR A 85 -5.97 12.30 -16.72
CA THR A 85 -5.76 13.75 -16.74
C THR A 85 -6.38 14.34 -18.00
N SER A 86 -7.56 14.94 -17.87
CA SER A 86 -8.08 15.89 -18.85
C SER A 86 -7.53 17.28 -18.53
N SER A 87 -6.94 17.92 -19.54
CA SER A 87 -6.38 19.27 -19.50
C SER A 87 -7.40 20.30 -18.97
N PRO A 88 -7.01 21.28 -18.14
CA PRO A 88 -7.94 22.27 -17.62
C PRO A 88 -8.36 23.26 -18.70
N THR A 89 -9.66 23.31 -19.00
CA THR A 89 -10.31 24.42 -19.68
C THR A 89 -10.42 25.61 -18.71
N PRO A 90 -10.06 26.84 -19.12
CA PRO A 90 -10.07 27.99 -18.22
C PRO A 90 -11.45 28.65 -18.23
N SER A 91 -12.43 28.09 -17.53
CA SER A 91 -13.67 28.83 -17.19
C SER A 91 -14.51 28.06 -16.16
N GLU A 92 -14.07 28.05 -14.91
CA GLU A 92 -14.99 28.05 -13.77
C GLU A 92 -14.22 28.66 -12.60
N ARG A 93 -14.50 29.92 -12.27
CA ARG A 93 -13.85 30.65 -11.19
C ARG A 93 -14.11 29.92 -9.87
N ARG A 94 -13.16 29.09 -9.43
CA ARG A 94 -13.04 28.40 -8.12
C ARG A 94 -14.27 28.63 -7.23
N ARG A 95 -15.35 27.87 -7.47
CA ARG A 95 -16.47 27.85 -6.52
C ARG A 95 -15.87 27.35 -5.21
N SER A 96 -15.97 28.13 -4.14
CA SER A 96 -15.44 27.77 -2.83
C SER A 96 -16.16 26.52 -2.36
N GLY A 97 -15.50 25.37 -2.48
CA GLY A 97 -15.93 24.16 -1.80
C GLY A 97 -15.84 24.40 -0.28
N SER A 98 -16.75 23.75 0.47
CA SER A 98 -16.82 23.82 1.94
C SER A 98 -15.49 23.52 2.64
N GLU A 99 -14.58 22.82 1.97
CA GLU A 99 -13.24 22.50 2.47
C GLU A 99 -12.37 23.76 2.64
N MET A 100 -12.30 24.65 1.64
CA MET A 100 -11.45 25.85 1.71
C MET A 100 -11.94 26.87 2.74
N ASP A 101 -13.23 26.86 3.06
CA ASP A 101 -13.80 27.82 4.01
C ASP A 101 -13.40 27.50 5.46
N MET A 102 -13.19 26.23 5.80
CA MET A 102 -12.65 25.83 7.11
C MET A 102 -11.22 26.33 7.33
N PHE A 103 -10.38 26.30 6.29
CA PHE A 103 -9.01 26.82 6.39
C PHE A 103 -8.97 28.35 6.47
N ARG A 104 -9.86 29.04 5.76
CA ARG A 104 -9.95 30.50 5.77
C ARG A 104 -10.43 31.06 7.11
N THR A 105 -11.37 30.40 7.78
CA THR A 105 -11.82 30.80 9.12
C THR A 105 -10.68 30.66 10.14
N MET A 106 -9.99 29.52 10.15
CA MET A 106 -8.84 29.29 11.04
C MET A 106 -7.73 30.33 10.82
N ALA A 107 -7.37 30.63 9.58
CA ALA A 107 -6.35 31.63 9.27
C ALA A 107 -6.72 33.04 9.78
N ARG A 108 -8.01 33.40 9.76
CA ARG A 108 -8.48 34.69 10.28
C ARG A 108 -8.46 34.77 11.80
N ASP A 109 -8.66 33.66 12.50
CA ASP A 109 -8.66 33.64 13.95
C ASP A 109 -7.23 33.70 14.52
N ILE A 110 -6.25 33.14 13.82
CA ILE A 110 -4.82 33.27 14.18
C ILE A 110 -4.39 34.74 14.18
N ASN A 111 -4.78 35.51 13.16
CA ASN A 111 -4.43 36.95 13.05
C ASN A 111 -5.20 37.86 14.02
N ARG A 112 -6.27 37.35 14.66
CA ARG A 112 -7.09 38.13 15.61
C ARG A 112 -6.67 37.93 17.06
N LYS A 113 -5.83 36.94 17.33
CA LYS A 113 -5.39 36.53 18.67
C LYS A 113 -3.90 36.77 18.92
N GLY A 114 -3.23 37.48 18.01
CA GLY A 114 -1.88 38.02 18.14
C GLY A 114 -1.90 39.53 18.34
#